data_AF-A0A369Y0X3-F1
#
_entry.id   AF-A0A369Y0X3-F1
#
_cell.length_a   1.000
_cell.length_b   1.000
_cell.length_c   1.000
_cell.angle_alpha   90.00
_cell.angle_beta   90.00
_cell.angle_gamma   90.00
#
_symmetry.space_group_name_H-M   'P 1'
#
loop_
_entity.id
_entity.type
_entity.pdbx_description
1 polymer ?
#
loop_
_entity_poly.entity_id
_entity_poly.type
_entity_poly.pdbx_seq_one_letter_code
_entity_poly.pdbx_strand_id
1 'polypeptide(L)'
;MKKKLILLGIIAIILSLAAYVFFKEKDYSGTYKGVYWKDHSKGVSLKDAKQKIETVLTLEKNGTISNAKIDFLVLKNGKWIARNDPEADVSVDFSVDPVAAAPGSDYKNGISMFNIKTNDMMGFYAVAVDDDGTVALVILDAVIRYQLEAKFEPGFDFNSKFRDLTINRGLVPTVRASKSGLLKPKDWSELEGKHLYAIHPYNNVIKNRGILKGTDGNSTLLEFLTALGVEFKTGVPEKMDVKYGFHSNGGWKGNYDAIENYLIGKNANEVKSLIDWSSNRYSESINKNNYFGIDLTAGATKTVQNSFEGIAGATVRMSRENTSYMAALVEAGILDEKDVIKGRF
;
A
#
# COMPACT_ATOMS: atom_id res chain seq x y z
N MET A 1 -54.99 -21.07 45.89
CA MET A 1 -53.70 -21.41 45.23
C MET A 1 -53.77 -21.40 43.70
N LYS A 2 -54.70 -22.11 43.04
CA LYS A 2 -54.75 -22.20 41.56
C LYS A 2 -54.72 -20.85 40.81
N LYS A 3 -55.46 -19.83 41.26
CA LYS A 3 -55.47 -18.50 40.62
C LYS A 3 -54.12 -17.77 40.68
N LYS A 4 -53.33 -17.95 41.75
CA LYS A 4 -52.00 -17.34 41.89
C LYS A 4 -50.95 -18.03 41.00
N LEU A 5 -51.07 -19.35 40.82
CA LEU A 5 -50.22 -20.12 39.90
C LEU A 5 -50.47 -19.78 38.42
N ILE A 6 -51.74 -19.57 38.03
CA ILE A 6 -52.08 -19.13 36.67
C ILE A 6 -51.52 -17.74 36.37
N LEU A 7 -51.62 -16.81 37.32
CA LEU A 7 -51.08 -15.45 37.17
C LEU A 7 -49.55 -15.45 37.04
N LEU A 8 -48.85 -16.25 37.86
CA LEU A 8 -47.39 -16.42 37.76
C LEU A 8 -46.96 -17.01 36.40
N GLY A 9 -47.72 -17.97 35.87
CA GLY A 9 -47.48 -18.54 34.54
C GLY A 9 -47.62 -17.52 33.42
N ILE A 10 -48.67 -16.67 33.46
CA ILE A 10 -48.89 -15.62 32.47
C ILE A 10 -47.77 -14.57 32.53
N ILE A 11 -47.35 -14.15 33.74
CA ILE A 11 -46.25 -13.19 33.90
C ILE A 11 -44.94 -13.76 33.36
N ALA A 12 -44.64 -15.04 33.62
CA ALA A 12 -43.44 -15.69 33.10
C ALA A 12 -43.43 -15.76 31.56
N ILE A 13 -44.59 -16.00 30.93
CA ILE A 13 -44.74 -16.00 29.47
C ILE A 13 -44.59 -14.59 28.89
N ILE A 14 -45.15 -13.57 29.53
CA ILE A 14 -45.01 -12.17 29.11
C ILE A 14 -43.55 -11.73 29.24
N LEU A 15 -42.86 -12.10 30.32
CA LEU A 15 -41.46 -11.78 30.52
C LEU A 15 -40.54 -12.53 29.55
N SER A 16 -40.85 -13.78 29.18
CA SER A 16 -40.08 -14.51 28.17
C SER A 16 -40.32 -13.99 26.75
N LEU A 17 -41.56 -13.60 26.42
CA LEU A 17 -41.88 -12.92 25.16
C LEU A 17 -41.24 -11.52 25.08
N ALA A 18 -41.27 -10.75 26.17
CA ALA A 18 -40.58 -9.47 26.25
C ALA A 18 -39.07 -9.65 26.08
N ALA A 19 -38.46 -10.61 26.78
CA ALA A 19 -37.05 -10.95 26.59
C ALA A 19 -36.75 -11.35 25.13
N TYR A 20 -37.59 -12.17 24.49
CA TYR A 20 -37.40 -12.56 23.09
C TYR A 20 -37.49 -11.38 22.11
N VAL A 21 -38.37 -10.41 22.36
CA VAL A 21 -38.46 -9.17 21.57
C VAL A 21 -37.25 -8.25 21.82
N PHE A 22 -36.70 -8.21 23.04
CA PHE A 22 -35.50 -7.44 23.37
C PHE A 22 -34.18 -8.11 22.94
N PHE A 23 -34.15 -9.44 22.77
CA PHE A 23 -32.99 -10.22 22.33
C PHE A 23 -32.99 -10.52 20.82
N LYS A 24 -33.72 -9.76 20.00
CA LYS A 24 -33.51 -9.82 18.56
C LYS A 24 -32.12 -9.24 18.29
N GLU A 25 -31.14 -10.12 18.10
CA GLU A 25 -29.79 -9.72 17.68
C GLU A 25 -29.91 -8.75 16.52
N LYS A 26 -29.24 -7.60 16.66
CA LYS A 26 -29.23 -6.57 15.62
C LYS A 26 -28.70 -7.20 14.35
N ASP A 27 -29.49 -7.10 13.28
CA ASP A 27 -29.12 -7.60 11.97
C ASP A 27 -28.28 -6.54 11.25
N TYR A 28 -26.99 -6.82 11.11
CA TYR A 28 -26.04 -5.95 10.42
C TYR A 28 -25.89 -6.28 8.94
N SER A 29 -26.69 -7.19 8.37
CA SER A 29 -26.48 -7.63 7.00
C SER A 29 -26.71 -6.49 5.99
N GLY A 30 -25.76 -6.33 5.06
CA GLY A 30 -25.83 -5.29 4.05
C GLY A 30 -24.46 -4.89 3.48
N THR A 31 -24.49 -3.93 2.56
CA THR A 31 -23.29 -3.32 1.99
C THR A 31 -23.24 -1.85 2.38
N TYR A 32 -22.13 -1.43 3.00
CA TYR A 32 -21.97 -0.10 3.59
C TYR A 32 -20.73 0.57 3.03
N LYS A 33 -20.82 1.88 2.77
CA LYS A 33 -19.74 2.64 2.15
C LYS A 33 -19.36 3.84 2.99
N GLY A 34 -18.12 3.86 3.46
CA GLY A 34 -17.51 5.02 4.09
C GLY A 34 -16.64 5.79 3.10
N VAL A 35 -16.71 7.12 3.14
CA VAL A 35 -15.93 8.01 2.28
C VAL A 35 -15.18 9.02 3.14
N TYR A 36 -13.90 9.22 2.85
CA TYR A 36 -13.10 10.29 3.44
C TYR A 36 -12.31 11.00 2.36
N TRP A 37 -12.15 12.32 2.43
CA TRP A 37 -11.53 13.10 1.36
C TRP A 37 -10.53 14.13 1.87
N LYS A 38 -9.66 14.54 0.94
CA LYS A 38 -8.59 15.48 1.24
C LYS A 38 -9.15 16.83 1.67
N ASP A 39 -8.56 17.38 2.72
CA ASP A 39 -8.92 18.67 3.31
C ASP A 39 -10.35 18.72 3.89
N HIS A 40 -10.99 17.57 4.15
CA HIS A 40 -12.25 17.50 4.89
C HIS A 40 -12.16 18.20 6.25
N SER A 41 -11.04 18.05 6.97
CA SER A 41 -10.78 18.73 8.24
C SER A 41 -10.74 20.26 8.14
N LYS A 42 -10.55 20.80 6.93
CA LYS A 42 -10.53 22.24 6.64
C LYS A 42 -11.86 22.74 6.08
N GLY A 43 -12.92 21.92 6.12
CA GLY A 43 -14.25 22.27 5.62
C GLY A 43 -14.41 22.19 4.10
N VAL A 44 -13.45 21.61 3.38
CA VAL A 44 -13.60 21.37 1.94
C VAL A 44 -14.72 20.37 1.72
N SER A 45 -15.64 20.64 0.78
CA SER A 45 -16.73 19.73 0.45
C SER A 45 -16.21 18.54 -0.38
N LEU A 46 -16.91 17.39 -0.34
CA LEU A 46 -16.58 16.24 -1.19
C LEU A 46 -16.63 16.60 -2.69
N LYS A 47 -17.51 17.51 -3.10
CA LYS A 47 -17.63 17.99 -4.49
C LYS A 47 -16.38 18.73 -4.96
N ASP A 48 -15.72 19.44 -4.05
CA ASP A 48 -14.52 20.25 -4.36
C ASP A 48 -13.22 19.45 -4.15
N ALA A 49 -13.32 18.27 -3.54
CA ALA A 49 -12.18 17.40 -3.29
C ALA A 49 -11.52 16.92 -4.58
N LYS A 50 -10.19 16.83 -4.57
CA LYS A 50 -9.39 16.27 -5.68
C LYS A 50 -8.88 14.86 -5.40
N GLN A 51 -9.06 14.39 -4.18
CA GLN A 51 -8.61 13.10 -3.70
C GLN A 51 -9.58 12.60 -2.65
N LYS A 52 -9.97 11.33 -2.72
CA LYS A 52 -10.83 10.66 -1.72
C LYS A 52 -10.44 9.20 -1.57
N ILE A 53 -10.75 8.63 -0.42
CA ILE A 53 -10.68 7.21 -0.17
C ILE A 53 -12.08 6.69 0.12
N GLU A 54 -12.37 5.48 -0.35
CA GLU A 54 -13.63 4.80 -0.14
C GLU A 54 -13.38 3.44 0.46
N THR A 55 -14.16 3.05 1.46
CA THR A 55 -14.19 1.71 2.02
C THR A 55 -15.60 1.15 1.86
N VAL A 56 -15.72 0.01 1.20
CA VAL A 56 -16.99 -0.72 1.04
C VAL A 56 -16.89 -2.03 1.81
N LEU A 57 -17.82 -2.24 2.74
CA LEU A 57 -17.91 -3.47 3.54
C LEU A 57 -19.20 -4.20 3.19
N THR A 58 -19.15 -5.51 3.06
CA THR A 58 -20.34 -6.37 3.11
C THR A 58 -20.32 -7.13 4.41
N LEU A 59 -21.41 -7.01 5.17
CA LEU A 59 -21.56 -7.62 6.48
C LEU A 59 -22.61 -8.72 6.43
N GLU A 60 -22.39 -9.76 7.22
CA GLU A 60 -23.38 -10.76 7.58
C GLU A 60 -24.22 -10.28 8.77
N LYS A 61 -25.28 -11.02 9.09
CA LYS A 61 -26.25 -10.67 10.12
C LYS A 61 -25.60 -10.36 11.49
N ASN A 62 -24.60 -11.13 11.88
CA ASN A 62 -23.87 -10.98 13.15
C ASN A 62 -22.75 -9.91 13.11
N GLY A 63 -22.59 -9.19 12.00
CA GLY A 63 -21.53 -8.22 11.80
C GLY A 63 -20.20 -8.81 11.32
N THR A 64 -20.13 -10.10 10.96
CA THR A 64 -18.96 -10.66 10.27
C THR A 64 -18.78 -9.99 8.91
N ILE A 65 -17.56 -9.54 8.61
CA ILE A 65 -17.21 -8.95 7.32
C ILE A 65 -17.00 -10.07 6.31
N SER A 66 -17.90 -10.22 5.34
CA SER A 66 -17.77 -11.21 4.26
C SER A 66 -17.01 -10.66 3.05
N ASN A 67 -17.00 -9.34 2.87
CA ASN A 67 -16.22 -8.67 1.83
C ASN A 67 -15.77 -7.28 2.30
N ALA A 68 -14.57 -6.87 1.89
CA ALA A 68 -14.03 -5.53 2.13
C ALA A 68 -13.33 -5.04 0.86
N LYS A 69 -13.52 -3.76 0.51
CA LYS A 69 -12.84 -3.11 -0.61
C LYS A 69 -12.41 -1.70 -0.22
N ILE A 70 -11.19 -1.29 -0.57
CA ILE A 70 -10.64 0.02 -0.31
C ILE A 70 -10.07 0.62 -1.60
N ASP A 71 -10.57 1.78 -2.00
CA ASP A 71 -10.11 2.48 -3.20
C ASP A 71 -9.62 3.89 -2.87
N PHE A 72 -8.39 4.22 -3.29
CA PHE A 72 -7.88 5.58 -3.20
C PHE A 72 -8.01 6.26 -4.57
N LEU A 73 -8.93 7.20 -4.65
CA LEU A 73 -9.32 7.87 -5.88
C LEU A 73 -8.69 9.25 -5.98
N VAL A 74 -8.17 9.57 -7.17
CA VAL A 74 -7.64 10.89 -7.53
C VAL A 74 -8.43 11.44 -8.71
N LEU A 75 -8.80 12.71 -8.65
CA LEU A 75 -9.51 13.36 -9.75
C LEU A 75 -8.48 13.82 -10.79
N LYS A 76 -8.50 13.21 -11.98
CA LYS A 76 -7.72 13.64 -13.15
C LYS A 76 -8.67 13.88 -14.31
N ASN A 77 -8.56 15.03 -14.98
CA ASN A 77 -9.37 15.40 -16.15
C ASN A 77 -10.89 15.20 -15.93
N GLY A 78 -11.39 15.56 -14.74
CA GLY A 78 -12.81 15.44 -14.37
C GLY A 78 -13.29 14.01 -14.04
N LYS A 79 -12.42 13.00 -14.11
CA LYS A 79 -12.75 11.60 -13.77
C LYS A 79 -11.99 11.15 -12.51
N TRP A 80 -12.67 10.40 -11.66
CA TRP A 80 -12.05 9.71 -10.54
C TRP A 80 -11.34 8.47 -11.08
N ILE A 81 -10.04 8.37 -10.81
CA ILE A 81 -9.22 7.22 -11.16
C ILE A 81 -8.67 6.59 -9.89
N ALA A 82 -8.62 5.26 -9.85
CA ALA A 82 -8.00 4.53 -8.75
C ALA A 82 -6.49 4.68 -8.82
N ARG A 83 -5.88 5.08 -7.71
CA ARG A 83 -4.42 5.14 -7.56
C ARG A 83 -3.83 3.74 -7.33
N ASN A 84 -4.64 2.84 -6.79
CA ASN A 84 -4.36 1.42 -6.61
C ASN A 84 -4.68 0.58 -7.86
N ASP A 85 -4.82 1.22 -9.02
CA ASP A 85 -4.92 0.54 -10.31
C ASP A 85 -3.53 0.04 -10.75
N PRO A 86 -3.32 -1.29 -10.86
CA PRO A 86 -2.01 -1.85 -11.17
C PRO A 86 -1.66 -1.77 -12.66
N GLU A 87 -2.60 -1.37 -13.54
CA GLU A 87 -2.35 -1.34 -14.98
C GLU A 87 -1.22 -0.36 -15.33
N ALA A 88 -0.35 -0.80 -16.24
CA ALA A 88 0.73 0.01 -16.78
C ALA A 88 0.91 -0.25 -18.28
N ASP A 89 1.22 0.82 -19.00
CA ASP A 89 1.75 0.79 -20.36
C ASP A 89 3.27 1.02 -20.25
N VAL A 90 4.05 0.04 -20.68
CA VAL A 90 5.51 0.02 -20.52
C VAL A 90 6.16 -0.34 -21.85
N SER A 91 7.11 0.49 -22.29
CA SER A 91 8.00 0.18 -23.40
C SER A 91 9.46 0.40 -23.02
N VAL A 92 10.37 -0.30 -23.70
CA VAL A 92 11.82 -0.20 -23.50
C VAL A 92 12.48 0.22 -24.81
N ASP A 93 13.42 1.15 -24.73
CA ASP A 93 14.32 1.54 -25.82
C ASP A 93 15.74 1.07 -25.48
N PHE A 94 16.14 -0.09 -26.02
CA PHE A 94 17.45 -0.68 -25.78
C PHE A 94 18.61 0.15 -26.37
N SER A 95 18.34 1.10 -27.26
CA SER A 95 19.36 2.01 -27.79
C SER A 95 19.78 3.10 -26.80
N VAL A 96 19.03 3.27 -25.71
CA VAL A 96 19.29 4.26 -24.67
C VAL A 96 20.10 3.66 -23.55
N ASP A 97 21.24 4.29 -23.24
CA ASP A 97 21.95 4.05 -21.99
C ASP A 97 21.36 4.97 -20.90
N PRO A 98 20.95 4.42 -19.75
CA PRO A 98 20.33 5.23 -18.70
C PRO A 98 21.33 6.24 -18.15
N VAL A 99 20.88 7.48 -17.96
CA VAL A 99 21.65 8.57 -17.36
C VAL A 99 21.00 8.99 -16.06
N ALA A 100 21.79 9.15 -15.01
CA ALA A 100 21.29 9.53 -13.71
C ALA A 100 20.65 10.93 -13.73
N ALA A 101 19.55 11.08 -13.01
CA ALA A 101 18.97 12.38 -12.67
C ALA A 101 19.95 13.22 -11.85
N ALA A 102 19.76 14.54 -11.87
CA ALA A 102 20.38 15.41 -10.86
C ALA A 102 19.39 15.55 -9.67
N PRO A 103 19.73 15.03 -8.47
CA PRO A 103 18.84 15.13 -7.32
C PRO A 103 18.91 16.52 -6.67
N GLY A 104 18.28 16.71 -5.49
CA GLY A 104 18.26 18.00 -4.79
C GLY A 104 17.12 18.96 -5.18
N SER A 105 17.30 20.24 -4.83
CA SER A 105 16.32 21.32 -5.03
C SER A 105 16.12 21.65 -6.51
N ASP A 106 17.23 21.69 -7.25
CA ASP A 106 17.26 21.99 -8.69
C ASP A 106 17.16 20.70 -9.51
N TYR A 107 16.24 19.84 -9.10
CA TYR A 107 16.06 18.52 -9.67
C TYR A 107 15.91 18.55 -11.20
N LYS A 108 16.66 17.68 -11.88
CA LYS A 108 16.52 17.41 -13.31
C LYS A 108 16.35 15.92 -13.53
N ASN A 109 15.40 15.55 -14.39
CA ASN A 109 15.30 14.18 -14.88
C ASN A 109 16.62 13.77 -15.54
N GLY A 110 17.00 12.51 -15.37
CA GLY A 110 17.99 11.86 -16.20
C GLY A 110 17.38 11.37 -17.51
N ILE A 111 18.04 10.39 -18.12
CA ILE A 111 17.55 9.70 -19.32
C ILE A 111 17.20 8.28 -18.90
N SER A 112 15.97 7.86 -19.20
CA SER A 112 15.45 6.52 -18.90
C SER A 112 15.34 5.71 -20.18
N MET A 113 15.70 4.43 -20.13
CA MET A 113 15.42 3.48 -21.21
C MET A 113 13.97 3.00 -21.20
N PHE A 114 13.21 3.29 -20.13
CA PHE A 114 11.82 2.89 -19.98
C PHE A 114 10.86 4.08 -20.16
N ASN A 115 9.79 3.87 -20.93
CA ASN A 115 8.63 4.74 -20.91
C ASN A 115 7.51 4.04 -20.16
N ILE A 116 7.17 4.55 -18.96
CA ILE A 116 6.17 3.92 -18.06
C ILE A 116 5.01 4.90 -17.83
N LYS A 117 3.80 4.47 -18.20
CA LYS A 117 2.55 5.15 -17.84
C LYS A 117 1.76 4.26 -16.89
N THR A 118 1.66 4.68 -15.64
CA THR A 118 0.87 3.96 -14.62
C THR A 118 0.29 4.93 -13.59
N ASN A 119 -0.77 4.50 -12.91
CA ASN A 119 -1.32 5.18 -11.74
C ASN A 119 -0.59 4.81 -10.45
N ASP A 120 0.08 3.65 -10.43
CA ASP A 120 0.85 3.14 -9.31
C ASP A 120 2.30 2.88 -9.70
N MET A 121 3.19 3.79 -9.34
CA MET A 121 4.63 3.58 -9.50
C MET A 121 5.24 2.89 -8.27
N MET A 122 4.50 2.75 -7.18
CA MET A 122 5.10 2.40 -5.89
C MET A 122 5.51 0.94 -5.81
N GLY A 123 6.80 0.68 -5.62
CA GLY A 123 7.34 -0.67 -5.66
C GLY A 123 7.22 -1.32 -7.03
N PHE A 124 7.05 -0.53 -8.08
CA PHE A 124 6.98 -0.99 -9.46
C PHE A 124 8.33 -1.54 -9.92
N TYR A 125 8.30 -2.56 -10.77
CA TYR A 125 9.47 -2.98 -11.56
C TYR A 125 9.03 -3.34 -12.98
N ALA A 126 9.95 -3.23 -13.93
CA ALA A 126 9.82 -3.83 -15.24
C ALA A 126 11.16 -4.40 -15.71
N VAL A 127 11.10 -5.44 -16.53
CA VAL A 127 12.26 -6.14 -17.09
C VAL A 127 11.93 -6.60 -18.51
N ALA A 128 12.93 -6.55 -19.40
CA ALA A 128 12.82 -7.02 -20.77
C ALA A 128 14.17 -7.58 -21.24
N VAL A 129 14.14 -8.46 -22.23
CA VAL A 129 15.36 -9.02 -22.86
C VAL A 129 15.25 -8.88 -24.37
N ASP A 130 16.21 -8.20 -24.97
CA ASP A 130 16.28 -7.99 -26.42
C ASP A 130 16.76 -9.25 -27.16
N ASP A 131 16.68 -9.24 -28.50
CA ASP A 131 17.05 -10.36 -29.38
C ASP A 131 18.52 -10.80 -29.25
N ASP A 132 19.41 -9.89 -28.88
CA ASP A 132 20.84 -10.17 -28.71
C ASP A 132 21.22 -10.64 -27.29
N GLY A 133 20.23 -10.72 -26.39
CA GLY A 133 20.43 -11.09 -24.98
C GLY A 133 20.69 -9.89 -24.05
N THR A 134 20.59 -8.65 -24.54
CA THR A 134 20.64 -7.45 -23.68
C THR A 134 19.47 -7.45 -22.70
N VAL A 135 19.75 -7.35 -21.40
CA VAL A 135 18.71 -7.28 -20.36
C VAL A 135 18.54 -5.83 -19.88
N ALA A 136 17.31 -5.33 -19.91
CA ALA A 136 16.93 -4.04 -19.33
C ALA A 136 16.10 -4.27 -18.07
N LEU A 137 16.43 -3.57 -16.99
CA LEU A 137 15.74 -3.61 -15.70
C LEU A 137 15.44 -2.20 -15.22
N VAL A 138 14.23 -1.97 -14.72
CA VAL A 138 13.87 -0.82 -13.87
C VAL A 138 13.21 -1.32 -12.60
N ILE A 139 13.59 -0.77 -11.45
CA ILE A 139 12.95 -1.02 -10.17
C ILE A 139 12.80 0.28 -9.39
N LEU A 140 11.60 0.58 -8.89
CA LEU A 140 11.36 1.77 -8.09
C LEU A 140 11.74 1.52 -6.63
N ASP A 141 12.75 2.24 -6.15
CA ASP A 141 13.03 2.26 -4.72
C ASP A 141 11.99 3.08 -3.93
N ALA A 142 11.41 2.47 -2.89
CA ALA A 142 10.36 3.10 -2.09
C ALA A 142 10.88 4.10 -1.04
N VAL A 143 12.17 4.13 -0.74
CA VAL A 143 12.77 5.02 0.25
C VAL A 143 13.16 6.34 -0.40
N ILE A 144 13.87 6.30 -1.52
CA ILE A 144 14.32 7.49 -2.27
C ILE A 144 13.32 7.92 -3.35
N ARG A 145 12.40 7.04 -3.80
CA ARG A 145 11.38 7.30 -4.84
C ARG A 145 11.96 7.59 -6.22
N TYR A 146 13.02 6.87 -6.60
CA TYR A 146 13.62 6.91 -7.93
C TYR A 146 13.49 5.59 -8.66
N GLN A 147 13.33 5.67 -9.97
CA GLN A 147 13.53 4.56 -10.90
C GLN A 147 15.01 4.24 -10.92
N LEU A 148 15.38 3.03 -10.47
CA LEU A 148 16.74 2.51 -10.54
C LEU A 148 16.81 1.58 -11.74
N GLU A 149 17.64 1.95 -12.70
CA GLU A 149 17.74 1.28 -14.00
C GLU A 149 19.08 0.57 -14.17
N ALA A 150 19.06 -0.60 -14.78
CA ALA A 150 20.25 -1.34 -15.15
C ALA A 150 20.09 -1.89 -16.57
N LYS A 151 21.17 -1.78 -17.36
CA LYS A 151 21.30 -2.38 -18.68
C LYS A 151 22.48 -3.34 -18.64
N PHE A 152 22.24 -4.59 -19.00
CA PHE A 152 23.24 -5.65 -19.03
C PHE A 152 23.47 -6.06 -20.47
N GLU A 153 24.66 -5.72 -20.99
CA GLU A 153 25.06 -6.03 -22.36
C GLU A 153 25.20 -7.54 -22.60
N PRO A 154 25.16 -8.00 -23.88
CA PRO A 154 25.37 -9.40 -24.21
C PRO A 154 26.70 -9.92 -23.65
N GLY A 155 26.65 -11.09 -23.00
CA GLY A 155 27.82 -11.72 -22.38
C GLY A 155 28.14 -11.27 -20.95
N PHE A 156 27.29 -10.44 -20.32
CA PHE A 156 27.40 -10.10 -18.91
C PHE A 156 27.42 -11.35 -17.99
N ASP A 157 28.26 -11.36 -16.95
CA ASP A 157 28.32 -12.45 -15.98
C ASP A 157 27.19 -12.35 -14.94
N PHE A 158 26.08 -13.04 -15.20
CA PHE A 158 24.93 -13.09 -14.29
C PHE A 158 25.17 -13.89 -13.00
N ASN A 159 26.32 -14.56 -12.83
CA ASN A 159 26.70 -15.17 -11.55
C ASN A 159 27.32 -14.16 -10.58
N SER A 160 27.65 -12.96 -11.05
CA SER A 160 28.06 -11.85 -10.19
C SER A 160 27.00 -11.53 -9.12
N LYS A 161 27.46 -10.99 -7.99
CA LYS A 161 26.58 -10.74 -6.84
C LYS A 161 25.80 -9.47 -7.05
N PHE A 162 24.51 -9.49 -6.71
CA PHE A 162 23.64 -8.32 -6.87
C PHE A 162 24.17 -7.09 -6.13
N ARG A 163 24.81 -7.26 -4.96
CA ARG A 163 25.39 -6.15 -4.19
C ARG A 163 26.43 -5.33 -4.95
N ASP A 164 27.02 -5.90 -6.00
CA ASP A 164 28.03 -5.24 -6.82
C ASP A 164 27.38 -4.21 -7.76
N LEU A 165 26.06 -4.30 -8.00
CA LEU A 165 25.26 -3.23 -8.60
C LEU A 165 24.91 -2.18 -7.56
N THR A 166 25.68 -1.10 -7.56
CA THR A 166 25.51 -0.01 -6.61
C THR A 166 24.77 1.18 -7.23
N ILE A 167 24.22 2.03 -6.37
CA ILE A 167 23.48 3.22 -6.80
C ILE A 167 24.45 4.15 -7.55
N ASN A 168 24.03 4.57 -8.74
CA ASN A 168 24.81 5.36 -9.68
C ASN A 168 26.06 4.65 -10.25
N ARG A 169 26.21 3.34 -10.03
CA ARG A 169 27.21 2.45 -10.64
C ARG A 169 26.64 1.04 -10.79
N GLY A 170 25.91 0.82 -11.90
CA GLY A 170 25.17 -0.40 -12.19
C GLY A 170 23.65 -0.23 -12.01
N LEU A 171 23.21 0.43 -10.93
CA LEU A 171 21.81 0.88 -10.75
C LEU A 171 21.71 2.40 -10.89
N VAL A 172 21.33 2.87 -12.07
CA VAL A 172 21.28 4.28 -12.44
C VAL A 172 19.95 4.90 -12.02
N PRO A 173 19.93 5.93 -11.15
CA PRO A 173 18.69 6.59 -10.74
C PRO A 173 18.23 7.63 -11.77
N THR A 174 17.30 7.30 -12.65
CA THR A 174 16.95 8.09 -13.84
C THR A 174 15.83 9.10 -13.63
N VAL A 175 14.76 8.71 -12.93
CA VAL A 175 13.53 9.53 -12.79
C VAL A 175 13.00 9.45 -11.36
N ARG A 176 12.70 10.62 -10.77
CA ARG A 176 12.02 10.74 -9.47
C ARG A 176 10.51 10.56 -9.63
N ALA A 177 9.98 9.46 -9.11
CA ALA A 177 8.55 9.17 -9.11
C ALA A 177 7.76 10.04 -8.10
N SER A 178 8.38 10.50 -7.01
CA SER A 178 7.73 11.36 -6.02
C SER A 178 8.71 12.21 -5.20
N LYS A 179 8.28 13.41 -4.79
CA LYS A 179 9.02 14.28 -3.85
C LYS A 179 8.90 13.84 -2.37
N SER A 180 8.10 12.80 -2.11
CA SER A 180 7.79 12.31 -0.75
C SER A 180 8.69 11.17 -0.28
N GLY A 181 9.88 11.01 -0.86
CA GLY A 181 10.87 10.05 -0.37
C GLY A 181 11.21 10.31 1.09
N LEU A 182 11.43 9.22 1.84
CA LEU A 182 11.91 9.30 3.22
C LEU A 182 13.33 9.83 3.24
N LEU A 183 14.17 9.31 2.35
CA LEU A 183 15.49 9.83 2.07
C LEU A 183 15.43 10.69 0.81
N LYS A 184 16.06 11.85 0.85
CA LYS A 184 16.10 12.82 -0.26
C LYS A 184 17.54 13.24 -0.50
N PRO A 185 18.33 12.39 -1.20
CA PRO A 185 19.71 12.72 -1.52
C PRO A 185 19.76 14.08 -2.22
N LYS A 186 20.74 14.90 -1.88
CA LYS A 186 21.08 16.11 -2.64
C LYS A 186 22.11 15.80 -3.71
N ASP A 187 22.88 14.73 -3.52
CA ASP A 187 23.83 14.18 -4.47
C ASP A 187 23.86 12.64 -4.37
N TRP A 188 24.23 11.95 -5.46
CA TRP A 188 24.31 10.49 -5.46
C TRP A 188 25.48 9.92 -4.66
N SER A 189 26.52 10.72 -4.41
CA SER A 189 27.63 10.35 -3.52
C SER A 189 27.16 10.04 -2.09
N GLU A 190 26.01 10.58 -1.64
CA GLU A 190 25.40 10.21 -0.35
C GLU A 190 25.00 8.73 -0.27
N LEU A 191 24.89 8.06 -1.42
CA LEU A 191 24.55 6.65 -1.56
C LEU A 191 25.70 5.82 -2.17
N GLU A 192 26.92 6.34 -2.18
CA GLU A 192 28.07 5.62 -2.75
C GLU A 192 28.26 4.25 -2.08
N GLY A 193 28.46 3.22 -2.91
CA GLY A 193 28.62 1.83 -2.46
C GLY A 193 27.36 1.17 -1.91
N LYS A 194 26.21 1.86 -1.88
CA LYS A 194 24.92 1.24 -1.52
C LYS A 194 24.35 0.52 -2.72
N HIS A 195 23.72 -0.63 -2.50
CA HIS A 195 22.90 -1.34 -3.47
C HIS A 195 21.43 -1.32 -3.04
N LEU A 196 20.50 -1.83 -3.86
CA LEU A 196 19.05 -1.77 -3.63
C LEU A 196 18.60 -2.15 -2.19
N TYR A 197 19.18 -3.20 -1.61
CA TYR A 197 18.80 -3.67 -0.26
C TYR A 197 19.46 -2.90 0.88
N ALA A 198 20.42 -2.02 0.59
CA ALA A 198 21.27 -1.35 1.57
C ALA A 198 21.14 0.19 1.54
N ILE A 199 20.22 0.75 0.75
CA ILE A 199 19.93 2.20 0.73
C ILE A 199 19.50 2.67 2.13
N HIS A 200 18.61 1.92 2.78
CA HIS A 200 18.08 2.22 4.11
C HIS A 200 17.62 0.94 4.82
N PRO A 201 17.58 0.88 6.16
CA PRO A 201 17.09 -0.30 6.90
C PRO A 201 15.71 -0.83 6.47
N TYR A 202 14.86 0.03 5.92
CA TYR A 202 13.52 -0.35 5.43
C TYR A 202 13.56 -1.08 4.09
N ASN A 203 14.65 -1.00 3.32
CA ASN A 203 14.80 -1.80 2.10
C ASN A 203 14.76 -3.31 2.35
N ASN A 204 14.84 -3.76 3.62
CA ASN A 204 14.58 -5.13 4.01
C ASN A 204 13.22 -5.67 3.55
N VAL A 205 12.20 -4.83 3.34
CA VAL A 205 10.88 -5.32 2.91
C VAL A 205 10.90 -5.92 1.51
N ILE A 206 11.77 -5.42 0.62
CA ILE A 206 11.95 -5.98 -0.73
C ILE A 206 12.30 -7.46 -0.66
N LYS A 207 13.19 -7.84 0.28
CA LYS A 207 13.64 -9.22 0.45
C LYS A 207 12.77 -10.08 1.37
N ASN A 208 11.88 -9.47 2.14
CA ASN A 208 11.05 -10.20 3.10
C ASN A 208 9.70 -10.62 2.51
N ARG A 209 9.26 -10.00 1.40
CA ARG A 209 7.90 -10.14 0.87
C ARG A 209 7.85 -10.06 -0.66
N GLY A 210 6.78 -10.60 -1.23
CA GLY A 210 6.52 -10.56 -2.67
C GLY A 210 7.43 -11.47 -3.48
N ILE A 211 7.59 -11.13 -4.75
CA ILE A 211 8.34 -11.94 -5.72
C ILE A 211 9.85 -12.00 -5.43
N LEU A 212 10.40 -10.98 -4.75
CA LEU A 212 11.80 -10.89 -4.34
C LEU A 212 12.03 -11.46 -2.92
N LYS A 213 11.06 -12.19 -2.38
CA LYS A 213 11.22 -12.82 -1.07
C LYS A 213 12.39 -13.81 -1.10
N GLY A 214 13.36 -13.61 -0.20
CA GLY A 214 14.53 -14.47 -0.05
C GLY A 214 15.75 -14.01 -0.85
N THR A 215 15.63 -13.04 -1.76
CA THR A 215 16.78 -12.48 -2.47
C THR A 215 17.48 -11.41 -1.63
N ASP A 216 18.80 -11.32 -1.67
CA ASP A 216 19.54 -10.25 -0.99
C ASP A 216 20.78 -9.81 -1.77
N GLY A 217 21.68 -9.05 -1.15
CA GLY A 217 22.90 -8.59 -1.81
C GLY A 217 23.88 -9.72 -2.18
N ASN A 218 23.79 -10.88 -1.53
CA ASN A 218 24.62 -12.05 -1.81
C ASN A 218 23.97 -13.01 -2.82
N SER A 219 22.71 -12.78 -3.19
CA SER A 219 22.11 -13.45 -4.36
C SER A 219 22.86 -13.08 -5.64
N THR A 220 22.87 -13.99 -6.60
CA THR A 220 23.40 -13.69 -7.94
C THR A 220 22.42 -12.83 -8.72
N LEU A 221 22.89 -12.16 -9.78
CA LEU A 221 22.00 -11.46 -10.70
C LEU A 221 21.06 -12.40 -11.44
N LEU A 222 21.50 -13.62 -11.73
CA LEU A 222 20.66 -14.69 -12.27
C LEU A 222 19.48 -15.00 -11.34
N GLU A 223 19.72 -15.23 -10.05
CA GLU A 223 18.65 -15.49 -9.07
C GLU A 223 17.67 -14.31 -8.99
N PHE A 224 18.19 -13.09 -8.96
CA PHE A 224 17.39 -11.86 -8.90
C PHE A 224 16.51 -11.68 -10.15
N LEU A 225 17.09 -11.77 -11.34
CA LEU A 225 16.36 -11.59 -12.61
C LEU A 225 15.36 -12.73 -12.87
N THR A 226 15.70 -13.96 -12.45
CA THR A 226 14.77 -15.10 -12.50
C THR A 226 13.56 -14.86 -11.61
N ALA A 227 13.74 -14.28 -10.42
CA ALA A 227 12.63 -13.89 -9.54
C ALA A 227 11.71 -12.81 -10.15
N LEU A 228 12.25 -11.97 -11.04
CA LEU A 228 11.48 -11.00 -11.85
C LEU A 228 10.88 -11.64 -13.12
N GLY A 229 11.20 -12.89 -13.40
CA GLY A 229 10.62 -13.68 -14.48
C GLY A 229 11.45 -13.77 -15.75
N VAL A 230 12.72 -13.37 -15.75
CA VAL A 230 13.65 -13.62 -16.85
C VAL A 230 13.99 -15.11 -16.87
N GLU A 231 13.89 -15.74 -18.04
CA GLU A 231 14.33 -17.12 -18.23
C GLU A 231 15.77 -17.15 -18.73
N PHE A 232 16.55 -18.13 -18.24
CA PHE A 232 17.93 -18.34 -18.68
C PHE A 232 18.09 -19.75 -19.25
N LYS A 233 18.67 -19.89 -20.44
CA LYS A 233 19.14 -21.17 -20.99
C LYS A 233 20.64 -21.18 -21.07
N THR A 234 21.26 -22.20 -20.47
CA THR A 234 22.73 -22.34 -20.44
C THR A 234 23.46 -21.07 -19.94
N GLY A 235 22.85 -20.31 -19.03
CA GLY A 235 23.41 -19.07 -18.47
C GLY A 235 23.19 -17.81 -19.32
N VAL A 236 22.51 -17.91 -20.46
CA VAL A 236 22.16 -16.80 -21.35
C VAL A 236 20.68 -16.44 -21.16
N PRO A 237 20.31 -15.15 -21.02
CA PRO A 237 18.91 -14.75 -20.90
C PRO A 237 18.18 -14.96 -22.23
N GLU A 238 16.97 -15.50 -22.16
CA GLU A 238 16.10 -15.69 -23.32
C GLU A 238 15.34 -14.39 -23.65
N LYS A 239 15.16 -14.11 -24.95
CA LYS A 239 14.36 -12.97 -25.43
C LYS A 239 13.01 -12.95 -24.73
N MET A 240 12.61 -11.78 -24.24
CA MET A 240 11.37 -11.60 -23.49
C MET A 240 10.84 -10.19 -23.72
N ASP A 241 9.58 -10.10 -24.16
CA ASP A 241 8.83 -8.84 -24.17
C ASP A 241 8.78 -8.23 -22.75
N VAL A 242 8.48 -6.94 -22.67
CA VAL A 242 8.44 -6.24 -21.39
C VAL A 242 7.48 -6.95 -20.41
N LYS A 243 8.03 -7.38 -19.28
CA LYS A 243 7.30 -7.89 -18.14
C LYS A 243 7.40 -6.89 -17.00
N TYR A 244 6.27 -6.56 -16.38
CA TYR A 244 6.24 -5.63 -15.26
C TYR A 244 5.39 -6.17 -14.11
N GLY A 245 5.56 -5.55 -12.95
CA GLY A 245 4.73 -5.82 -11.79
C GLY A 245 5.16 -4.98 -10.60
N PHE A 246 4.89 -5.53 -9.42
CA PHE A 246 5.19 -4.86 -8.16
C PHE A 246 5.94 -5.80 -7.23
N HIS A 247 7.00 -5.31 -6.59
CA HIS A 247 7.73 -6.04 -5.56
C HIS A 247 7.15 -5.80 -4.16
N SER A 248 7.76 -6.38 -3.12
CA SER A 248 7.31 -6.25 -1.73
C SER A 248 5.84 -6.70 -1.56
N ASN A 249 4.94 -5.82 -1.15
CA ASN A 249 3.52 -6.10 -0.97
C ASN A 249 2.66 -5.71 -2.17
N GLY A 250 3.22 -5.49 -3.36
CA GLY A 250 2.39 -5.28 -4.56
C GLY A 250 1.88 -3.84 -4.74
N GLY A 251 2.70 -2.84 -4.41
CA GLY A 251 2.34 -1.42 -4.57
C GLY A 251 1.18 -0.95 -3.69
N TRP A 252 0.46 0.09 -4.08
CA TRP A 252 -0.76 0.54 -3.40
C TRP A 252 -1.81 -0.55 -3.41
N LYS A 253 -1.99 -1.25 -4.54
CA LYS A 253 -2.97 -2.33 -4.68
C LYS A 253 -2.77 -3.40 -3.61
N GLY A 254 -1.61 -4.03 -3.57
CA GLY A 254 -1.43 -5.15 -2.66
C GLY A 254 -1.39 -4.74 -1.18
N ASN A 255 -1.14 -3.46 -0.86
CA ASN A 255 -1.38 -2.96 0.50
C ASN A 255 -2.86 -2.88 0.86
N TYR A 256 -3.72 -2.44 -0.06
CA TYR A 256 -5.17 -2.43 0.16
C TYR A 256 -5.72 -3.84 0.16
N ASP A 257 -5.30 -4.70 -0.77
CA ASP A 257 -5.65 -6.13 -0.76
C ASP A 257 -5.27 -6.78 0.60
N ALA A 258 -4.13 -6.42 1.19
CA ALA A 258 -3.73 -6.94 2.50
C ALA A 258 -4.61 -6.43 3.65
N ILE A 259 -5.12 -5.20 3.59
CA ILE A 259 -6.09 -4.67 4.57
C ILE A 259 -7.45 -5.38 4.38
N GLU A 260 -7.91 -5.48 3.15
CA GLU A 260 -9.16 -6.15 2.78
C GLU A 260 -9.17 -7.60 3.25
N ASN A 261 -8.11 -8.36 2.94
CA ASN A 261 -7.94 -9.74 3.37
C ASN A 261 -7.85 -9.89 4.89
N TYR A 262 -7.26 -8.92 5.59
CA TYR A 262 -7.26 -8.91 7.06
C TYR A 262 -8.68 -8.75 7.62
N LEU A 263 -9.52 -7.91 7.00
CA LEU A 263 -10.86 -7.62 7.48
C LEU A 263 -11.84 -8.78 7.26
N ILE A 264 -11.71 -9.51 6.14
CA ILE A 264 -12.58 -10.63 5.82
C ILE A 264 -12.56 -11.69 6.92
N GLY A 265 -13.73 -12.13 7.36
CA GLY A 265 -13.94 -13.10 8.44
C GLY A 265 -13.89 -12.51 9.85
N LYS A 266 -13.56 -11.22 10.02
CA LYS A 266 -13.57 -10.56 11.34
C LYS A 266 -14.94 -9.98 11.66
N ASN A 267 -15.26 -9.89 12.95
CA ASN A 267 -16.46 -9.22 13.40
C ASN A 267 -16.23 -7.70 13.49
N ALA A 268 -17.05 -6.92 12.77
CA ALA A 268 -16.96 -5.46 12.74
C ALA A 268 -17.26 -4.80 14.10
N ASN A 269 -17.95 -5.50 15.01
CA ASN A 269 -18.16 -5.03 16.39
C ASN A 269 -16.88 -5.14 17.24
N GLU A 270 -15.91 -5.96 16.84
CA GLU A 270 -14.63 -6.13 17.53
C GLU A 270 -13.54 -5.28 16.87
N VAL A 271 -13.55 -5.19 15.55
CA VAL A 271 -12.56 -4.42 14.77
C VAL A 271 -13.14 -3.06 14.42
N LYS A 272 -13.24 -2.16 15.39
CA LYS A 272 -13.80 -0.81 15.18
C LYS A 272 -12.81 0.18 14.56
N SER A 273 -11.56 -0.23 14.36
CA SER A 273 -10.47 0.60 13.85
C SER A 273 -9.39 -0.25 13.17
N LEU A 274 -8.75 0.29 12.13
CA LEU A 274 -7.55 -0.27 11.48
C LEU A 274 -6.24 0.12 12.21
N ILE A 275 -6.35 0.95 13.24
CA ILE A 275 -5.26 1.39 14.11
C ILE A 275 -5.53 0.88 15.53
N ASP A 276 -4.51 0.26 16.12
CA ASP A 276 -4.54 -0.14 17.53
C ASP A 276 -4.27 1.07 18.42
N TRP A 277 -5.36 1.66 18.93
CA TRP A 277 -5.31 2.81 19.82
C TRP A 277 -4.92 2.47 21.26
N SER A 278 -4.78 1.18 21.61
CA SER A 278 -4.26 0.80 22.92
C SER A 278 -2.77 1.15 23.08
N SER A 279 -2.07 1.39 21.97
CA SER A 279 -0.71 1.91 22.00
C SER A 279 -0.67 3.40 22.33
N ASN A 280 -0.04 3.76 23.45
CA ASN A 280 0.14 5.15 23.91
C ASN A 280 0.73 6.07 22.82
N ARG A 281 1.60 5.52 21.96
CA ARG A 281 2.19 6.26 20.85
C ARG A 281 1.15 6.87 19.89
N TYR A 282 -0.01 6.23 19.73
CA TYR A 282 -1.03 6.66 18.76
C TYR A 282 -2.20 7.39 19.43
N SER A 283 -2.60 6.98 20.63
CA SER A 283 -3.66 7.64 21.37
C SER A 283 -3.31 9.09 21.73
N GLU A 284 -2.06 9.38 22.08
CA GLU A 284 -1.57 10.74 22.35
C GLU A 284 -1.57 11.66 21.11
N SER A 285 -1.67 11.09 19.92
CA SER A 285 -1.71 11.85 18.66
C SER A 285 -3.12 12.27 18.23
N ILE A 286 -4.16 11.90 19.00
CA ILE A 286 -5.55 12.29 18.76
C ILE A 286 -5.89 13.50 19.63
N ASN A 287 -6.38 14.58 19.01
CA ASN A 287 -6.85 15.74 19.78
C ASN A 287 -8.29 15.57 20.28
N LYS A 288 -8.76 16.51 21.11
CA LYS A 288 -10.13 16.52 21.68
C LYS A 288 -11.27 16.46 20.67
N ASN A 289 -11.00 16.75 19.40
CA ASN A 289 -11.97 16.72 18.30
C ASN A 289 -11.82 15.46 17.42
N ASN A 290 -11.15 14.42 17.95
CA ASN A 290 -10.86 13.18 17.25
C ASN A 290 -10.04 13.33 15.96
N TYR A 291 -9.25 14.40 15.84
CA TYR A 291 -8.30 14.52 14.73
C TYR A 291 -6.96 13.87 15.07
N PHE A 292 -6.53 12.94 14.24
CA PHE A 292 -5.25 12.27 14.38
C PHE A 292 -4.13 13.00 13.63
N GLY A 293 -3.06 13.30 14.37
CA GLY A 293 -1.78 13.69 13.84
C GLY A 293 -1.65 15.14 13.42
N ILE A 294 -2.62 16.04 13.66
CA ILE A 294 -2.56 17.45 13.21
C ILE A 294 -1.43 18.23 13.90
N ASP A 295 -1.11 17.92 15.16
CA ASP A 295 -0.27 18.76 16.03
C ASP A 295 1.08 18.14 16.42
N LEU A 296 1.45 16.98 15.84
CA LEU A 296 2.72 16.30 16.11
C LEU A 296 3.48 15.99 14.81
N THR A 297 4.82 15.88 14.92
CA THR A 297 5.70 15.35 13.89
C THR A 297 5.44 13.84 13.75
N ALA A 298 4.31 13.47 13.13
CA ALA A 298 3.86 12.10 13.06
C ALA A 298 4.80 11.26 12.17
N GLY A 299 5.76 10.58 12.80
CA GLY A 299 6.51 9.47 12.23
C GLY A 299 5.65 8.21 12.13
N ALA A 300 5.89 7.42 11.09
CA ALA A 300 5.06 6.30 10.63
C ALA A 300 4.48 5.42 11.76
N THR A 301 3.16 5.24 11.71
CA THR A 301 2.34 4.40 12.59
C THR A 301 2.68 2.91 12.39
N LYS A 302 2.81 2.16 13.49
CA LYS A 302 2.47 0.73 13.52
C LYS A 302 0.95 0.70 13.47
N THR A 303 0.44 0.04 12.46
CA THR A 303 -0.98 -0.11 12.20
C THR A 303 -1.26 -1.60 12.26
N VAL A 304 -2.47 -2.05 11.93
CA VAL A 304 -2.69 -3.47 11.59
C VAL A 304 -1.63 -4.01 10.58
N GLN A 305 -1.00 -3.10 9.84
CA GLN A 305 0.28 -3.30 9.16
C GLN A 305 1.41 -2.56 9.92
N ASN A 306 2.43 -3.25 10.42
CA ASN A 306 3.66 -2.56 10.79
C ASN A 306 4.27 -2.00 9.50
N SER A 307 4.02 -0.73 9.17
CA SER A 307 4.44 -0.12 7.90
C SER A 307 5.94 -0.27 7.63
N PHE A 308 6.75 -0.42 8.69
CA PHE A 308 8.18 -0.67 8.61
C PHE A 308 8.59 -2.14 8.38
N GLU A 309 7.76 -3.12 8.75
CA GLU A 309 8.03 -4.58 8.56
C GLU A 309 7.15 -5.21 7.46
N GLY A 310 6.11 -4.51 7.06
CA GLY A 310 5.18 -4.89 6.00
C GLY A 310 5.44 -4.16 4.69
N ILE A 311 5.81 -2.88 4.74
CA ILE A 311 5.61 -1.98 3.60
C ILE A 311 6.70 -0.89 3.48
N ALA A 312 7.93 -1.29 3.20
CA ALA A 312 8.86 -0.41 2.49
C ALA A 312 8.68 -0.60 0.98
N GLY A 313 7.47 -0.30 0.51
CA GLY A 313 7.06 -0.40 -0.89
C GLY A 313 6.11 0.72 -1.28
N ALA A 314 5.12 1.04 -0.44
CA ALA A 314 4.27 2.22 -0.53
C ALA A 314 3.88 2.70 0.88
N THR A 315 4.00 3.98 1.18
CA THR A 315 3.58 4.50 2.49
C THR A 315 2.06 4.63 2.52
N VAL A 316 1.32 3.60 2.92
CA VAL A 316 -0.10 3.75 3.24
C VAL A 316 -0.23 4.52 4.54
N ARG A 317 -0.92 5.67 4.48
CA ARG A 317 -1.17 6.51 5.65
C ARG A 317 -2.43 6.03 6.33
N MET A 318 -2.34 4.95 7.10
CA MET A 318 -3.52 4.28 7.67
C MET A 318 -4.52 5.17 8.41
N SER A 319 -4.12 6.38 8.83
CA SER A 319 -5.06 7.37 9.34
C SER A 319 -6.20 7.69 8.36
N ARG A 320 -5.92 7.80 7.06
CA ARG A 320 -6.92 8.05 6.02
C ARG A 320 -7.81 6.82 5.80
N GLU A 321 -7.22 5.65 5.56
CA GLU A 321 -7.94 4.38 5.36
C GLU A 321 -8.80 4.03 6.57
N ASN A 322 -8.29 4.26 7.79
CA ASN A 322 -9.05 4.09 9.02
C ASN A 322 -10.27 4.99 9.07
N THR A 323 -10.14 6.25 8.61
CA THR A 323 -11.28 7.18 8.63
C THR A 323 -12.40 6.71 7.71
N SER A 324 -12.09 6.26 6.49
CA SER A 324 -13.11 5.72 5.59
C SER A 324 -13.69 4.39 6.09
N TYR A 325 -12.88 3.53 6.71
CA TYR A 325 -13.36 2.30 7.34
C TYR A 325 -14.34 2.60 8.49
N MET A 326 -13.98 3.48 9.42
CA MET A 326 -14.86 3.88 10.52
C MET A 326 -16.14 4.55 10.00
N ALA A 327 -16.07 5.34 8.93
CA ALA A 327 -17.26 5.90 8.28
C ALA A 327 -18.17 4.81 7.70
N ALA A 328 -17.63 3.71 7.16
CA ALA A 328 -18.44 2.57 6.71
C ALA A 328 -19.14 1.88 7.88
N LEU A 329 -18.49 1.80 9.05
CA LEU A 329 -19.09 1.29 10.28
C LEU A 329 -20.17 2.21 10.86
N VAL A 330 -20.06 3.53 10.68
CA VAL A 330 -21.13 4.48 11.00
C VAL A 330 -22.35 4.20 10.12
N GLU A 331 -22.14 4.01 8.82
CA GLU A 331 -23.22 3.68 7.88
C GLU A 331 -23.89 2.33 8.21
N ALA A 332 -23.12 1.36 8.75
CA ALA A 332 -23.65 0.10 9.29
C ALA A 332 -24.36 0.25 10.65
N GLY A 333 -24.33 1.44 11.27
CA GLY A 333 -24.84 1.69 12.61
C GLY A 333 -24.08 0.96 13.72
N ILE A 334 -22.82 0.61 13.49
CA ILE A 334 -21.92 -0.03 14.48
C ILE A 334 -21.18 1.04 15.31
N LEU A 335 -20.89 2.20 14.71
CA LEU A 335 -20.26 3.36 15.34
C LEU A 335 -21.16 4.60 15.25
N ASP A 336 -20.98 5.54 16.16
CA ASP A 336 -21.51 6.90 16.02
C ASP A 336 -20.52 7.79 15.26
N GLU A 337 -21.01 8.81 14.54
CA GLU A 337 -20.15 9.75 13.81
C GLU A 337 -19.12 10.46 14.71
N LYS A 338 -19.51 10.75 15.96
CA LYS A 338 -18.63 11.38 16.96
C LYS A 338 -17.41 10.51 17.32
N ASP A 339 -17.51 9.20 17.15
CA ASP A 339 -16.45 8.24 17.49
C ASP A 339 -15.44 8.09 16.35
N VAL A 340 -15.72 8.66 15.16
CA VAL A 340 -14.83 8.58 14.00
C VAL A 340 -13.58 9.42 14.24
N ILE A 341 -12.43 8.75 14.21
CA ILE A 341 -11.12 9.39 14.28
C ILE A 341 -10.72 9.84 12.88
N LYS A 342 -10.67 11.16 12.69
CA LYS A 342 -10.38 11.82 11.41
C LYS A 342 -8.88 11.94 11.21
N GLY A 343 -8.34 11.18 10.28
CA GLY A 343 -6.92 11.11 9.97
C GLY A 343 -6.39 12.24 9.07
N ARG A 344 -5.07 12.43 9.03
CA ARG A 344 -4.43 13.17 7.93
C ARG A 344 -4.61 12.40 6.60
N PHE A 345 -5.00 13.14 5.56
CA PHE A 345 -5.12 12.62 4.18
C PHE A 345 -3.74 12.42 3.49
#